data_AF-V5GKJ8-F1
#
_entry.id   AF-V5GKJ8-F1
#
_cell.length_a   1.000
_cell.length_b   1.000
_cell.length_c   1.000
_cell.angle_alpha   90.00
_cell.angle_beta   90.00
_cell.angle_gamma   90.00
#
_symmetry.space_group_name_H-M   'P 1'
#
loop_
_entity.id
_entity.type
_entity.pdbx_description
1 polymer ?
#
loop_
_entity_poly.entity_id
_entity_poly.type
_entity_poly.pdbx_seq_one_letter_code
_entity_poly.pdbx_strand_id
1 'polypeptide(L)'
;PASMKERQLPEDWDHFHVLLEQLLHRVPSLKGAILDRLCNGPEAFSPDCKWIVGEAAEIRNYLVAAGMKTVGIAAAGGGGKATAEMIVNGETLFDMYELEVSRFLGLHNNRKFLRDRVTEVPGLHYGLTYPFHEFQTSRNLRMSPVYPKLREAGAVFGQVMGYERPTWFDPDYIQEQD
;
A
#
# COMPACT_ATOMS: atom_id res chain seq x y z
N PRO A 1 3.24 16.58 -10.54
CA PRO A 1 4.47 17.28 -10.99
C PRO A 1 4.55 17.24 -12.52
N ALA A 2 4.59 18.42 -13.16
CA ALA A 2 4.52 18.60 -14.60
C ALA A 2 5.91 18.45 -15.28
N SER A 3 7.00 18.57 -14.54
CA SER A 3 8.37 18.40 -15.04
C SER A 3 9.18 17.37 -14.25
N MET A 4 10.25 16.82 -14.87
CA MET A 4 11.21 15.93 -14.20
C MET A 4 11.94 16.62 -13.03
N LYS A 5 12.17 17.93 -13.14
CA LYS A 5 12.85 18.73 -12.11
C LYS A 5 11.99 18.87 -10.85
N GLU A 6 10.66 18.95 -11.00
CA GLU A 6 9.70 18.95 -9.89
C GLU A 6 9.51 17.57 -9.23
N ARG A 7 10.04 16.50 -9.84
CA ARG A 7 10.00 15.13 -9.28
C ARG A 7 11.25 14.79 -8.48
N GLN A 8 12.18 15.73 -8.32
CA GLN A 8 13.35 15.55 -7.47
C GLN A 8 13.13 16.27 -6.14
N LEU A 9 13.14 15.50 -5.06
CA LEU A 9 13.14 16.02 -3.71
C LEU A 9 14.59 16.26 -3.26
N PRO A 10 14.82 17.15 -2.28
CA PRO A 10 16.14 17.28 -1.67
C PRO A 10 16.66 15.94 -1.15
N GLU A 11 17.98 15.77 -1.24
CA GLU A 11 18.66 14.65 -0.60
C GLU A 11 18.40 14.67 0.91
N ASP A 12 18.17 13.49 1.48
CA ASP A 12 17.95 13.31 2.92
C ASP A 12 18.92 12.23 3.44
N TRP A 13 20.12 12.68 3.80
CA TRP A 13 21.20 11.82 4.26
C TRP A 13 20.92 11.20 5.62
N ASP A 14 20.23 11.93 6.51
CA ASP A 14 19.89 11.43 7.84
C ASP A 14 18.89 10.28 7.75
N HIS A 15 17.88 10.40 6.88
CA HIS A 15 16.95 9.30 6.61
C HIS A 15 17.66 8.11 5.92
N PHE A 16 18.54 8.36 4.96
CA PHE A 16 19.23 7.29 4.24
C PHE A 16 20.33 6.60 5.05
N HIS A 17 20.88 7.26 6.08
CA HIS A 17 22.03 6.80 6.86
C HIS A 17 21.89 5.35 7.35
N VAL A 18 20.74 5.00 7.92
CA VAL A 18 20.49 3.65 8.45
C VAL A 18 20.60 2.59 7.35
N LEU A 19 20.10 2.89 6.14
CA LEU A 19 20.18 1.98 5.00
C LEU A 19 21.62 1.88 4.47
N LEU A 20 22.35 3.00 4.46
CA LEU A 20 23.76 3.03 4.06
C LEU A 20 24.63 2.18 4.98
N GLU A 21 24.46 2.28 6.30
CA GLU A 21 25.22 1.45 7.25
C GLU A 21 25.02 -0.04 6.99
N GLN A 22 23.77 -0.48 6.77
CA GLN A 22 23.47 -1.88 6.47
C GLN A 22 24.04 -2.31 5.12
N LEU A 23 24.00 -1.43 4.10
CA LEU A 23 24.62 -1.68 2.79
C LEU A 23 26.13 -1.90 2.92
N LEU A 24 26.84 -1.03 3.65
CA LEU A 24 28.29 -1.12 3.83
C LEU A 24 28.70 -2.31 4.72
N HIS A 25 27.85 -2.71 5.65
CA HIS A 25 28.03 -3.95 6.41
C HIS A 25 27.93 -5.17 5.50
N ARG A 26 26.92 -5.20 4.61
CA ARG A 26 26.68 -6.34 3.71
C ARG A 26 27.64 -6.42 2.53
N VAL A 27 28.10 -5.28 2.03
CA VAL A 27 29.04 -5.18 0.90
C VAL A 27 30.22 -4.26 1.27
N PRO A 28 31.22 -4.77 2.02
CA PRO A 28 32.29 -3.93 2.56
C PRO A 28 33.15 -3.21 1.51
N SER A 29 33.25 -3.74 0.29
CA SER A 29 34.01 -3.12 -0.79
C SER A 29 33.46 -1.74 -1.21
N LEU A 30 32.18 -1.45 -0.93
CA LEU A 30 31.57 -0.15 -1.22
C LEU A 30 32.08 0.99 -0.32
N LYS A 31 32.77 0.69 0.80
CA LYS A 31 33.31 1.73 1.70
C LYS A 31 34.33 2.65 1.03
N GLY A 32 35.04 2.16 0.00
CA GLY A 32 35.99 2.93 -0.79
C GLY A 32 35.42 3.48 -2.09
N ALA A 33 34.13 3.28 -2.37
CA ALA A 33 33.51 3.74 -3.61
C ALA A 33 33.31 5.26 -3.59
N ILE A 34 33.38 5.87 -4.76
CA ILE A 34 33.03 7.29 -4.93
C ILE A 34 31.52 7.36 -5.12
N LEU A 35 30.86 8.09 -4.24
CA LEU A 35 29.45 8.43 -4.37
C LEU A 35 29.28 9.49 -5.48
N ASP A 36 28.42 9.22 -6.45
CA ASP A 36 28.03 10.18 -7.48
C ASP A 36 26.87 11.07 -7.01
N ARG A 37 25.75 10.46 -6.61
CA ARG A 37 24.52 11.19 -6.23
C ARG A 37 23.60 10.36 -5.34
N LEU A 38 22.89 11.01 -4.42
CA LEU A 38 21.71 10.44 -3.76
C LEU A 38 20.44 10.95 -4.46
N CYS A 39 19.60 10.05 -4.96
CA CYS A 39 18.34 10.43 -5.59
C CYS A 39 17.19 10.29 -4.59
N ASN A 40 16.46 11.38 -4.33
CA ASN A 40 15.20 11.34 -3.60
C ASN A 40 14.04 11.78 -4.52
N GLY A 41 12.97 11.01 -4.56
CA GLY A 41 11.85 11.24 -5.47
C GLY A 41 10.53 10.68 -4.94
N PRO A 42 9.39 11.28 -5.32
CA PRO A 42 8.10 10.80 -4.91
C PRO A 42 7.74 9.51 -5.65
N GLU A 43 7.04 8.62 -4.96
CA GLU A 43 6.54 7.36 -5.50
C GLU A 43 5.06 7.20 -5.12
N ALA A 44 4.28 6.55 -6.00
CA ALA A 44 2.84 6.42 -5.83
C ALA A 44 2.47 5.07 -5.20
N PHE A 45 2.10 5.07 -3.92
CA PHE A 45 1.63 3.88 -3.22
C PHE A 45 0.10 3.91 -3.06
N SER A 46 -0.51 2.74 -3.23
CA SER A 46 -1.91 2.49 -2.86
C SER A 46 -2.00 2.09 -1.37
N PRO A 47 -3.22 2.08 -0.79
CA PRO A 47 -3.43 1.67 0.60
C PRO A 47 -2.99 0.25 0.96
N ASP A 48 -2.78 -0.62 -0.03
CA ASP A 48 -2.39 -2.02 0.17
C ASP A 48 -1.06 -2.37 -0.50
N CYS A 49 -0.32 -1.38 -1.00
CA CYS A 49 0.92 -1.54 -1.76
C CYS A 49 0.77 -2.25 -3.12
N LYS A 50 -0.46 -2.58 -3.56
CA LYS A 50 -0.74 -3.24 -4.85
C LYS A 50 -1.18 -2.23 -5.89
N TRP A 51 -1.01 -2.54 -7.17
CA TRP A 51 -1.43 -1.62 -8.24
C TRP A 51 -2.94 -1.50 -8.32
N ILE A 52 -3.42 -0.44 -8.97
CA ILE A 52 -4.83 -0.19 -9.19
C ILE A 52 -5.08 -0.26 -10.69
N VAL A 53 -5.73 -1.32 -11.15
CA VAL A 53 -6.00 -1.63 -12.55
C VAL A 53 -7.47 -2.03 -12.71
N GLY A 54 -8.25 -1.31 -13.50
CA GLY A 54 -9.66 -1.66 -13.75
C GLY A 54 -10.52 -0.46 -14.12
N GLU A 55 -11.79 -0.72 -14.44
CA GLU A 55 -12.77 0.33 -14.75
C GLU A 55 -13.36 0.93 -13.47
N ALA A 56 -13.34 2.26 -13.34
CA ALA A 56 -13.93 2.95 -12.20
C ALA A 56 -15.45 2.76 -12.16
N ALA A 57 -15.99 2.44 -10.98
CA ALA A 57 -17.41 2.18 -10.81
C ALA A 57 -18.30 3.42 -11.06
N GLU A 58 -17.75 4.61 -10.87
CA GLU A 58 -18.46 5.88 -10.95
C GLU A 58 -18.59 6.42 -12.38
N ILE A 59 -17.74 5.96 -13.31
CA ILE A 59 -17.64 6.52 -14.66
C ILE A 59 -17.46 5.38 -15.68
N ARG A 60 -18.45 5.23 -16.56
CA ARG A 60 -18.40 4.26 -17.65
C ARG A 60 -17.23 4.54 -18.61
N ASN A 61 -16.54 3.47 -19.01
CA ASN A 61 -15.38 3.44 -19.89
C ASN A 61 -14.18 4.26 -19.35
N TYR A 62 -14.08 4.45 -18.04
CA TYR A 62 -12.94 5.10 -17.42
C TYR A 62 -12.04 4.06 -16.75
N LEU A 63 -10.99 3.65 -17.46
CA LEU A 63 -10.01 2.70 -16.94
C LEU A 63 -8.89 3.41 -16.18
N VAL A 64 -8.53 2.83 -15.04
CA VAL A 64 -7.43 3.25 -14.18
C VAL A 64 -6.32 2.22 -14.30
N ALA A 65 -5.08 2.68 -14.46
CA ALA A 65 -3.86 1.90 -14.32
C ALA A 65 -2.83 2.76 -13.55
N ALA A 66 -2.85 2.65 -12.23
CA ALA A 66 -2.15 3.58 -11.31
C ALA A 66 -1.53 2.86 -10.10
N GLY A 67 -0.77 3.60 -9.29
CA GLY A 67 -0.12 3.05 -8.09
C GLY A 67 0.98 2.02 -8.39
N MET A 68 1.58 2.09 -9.58
CA MET A 68 2.63 1.17 -10.04
C MET A 68 3.99 1.49 -9.39
N LYS A 69 4.10 1.26 -8.08
CA LYS A 69 5.31 1.48 -7.28
C LYS A 69 6.38 0.42 -7.50
N THR A 70 7.64 0.72 -7.17
CA THR A 70 8.81 -0.18 -7.00
C THR A 70 9.10 -1.14 -8.17
N VAL A 71 8.24 -2.14 -8.38
CA VAL A 71 8.28 -3.14 -9.45
C VAL A 71 7.49 -2.70 -10.69
N GLY A 72 6.91 -1.49 -10.67
CA GLY A 72 6.09 -0.95 -11.75
C GLY A 72 6.76 -1.01 -13.13
N ILE A 73 8.04 -0.64 -13.22
CA ILE A 73 8.78 -0.70 -14.49
C ILE A 73 8.90 -2.14 -15.00
N ALA A 74 9.31 -3.08 -14.13
CA ALA A 74 9.49 -4.48 -14.50
C ALA A 74 8.19 -5.13 -14.97
N ALA A 75 7.07 -4.70 -14.40
CA ALA A 75 5.76 -5.27 -14.69
C ALA A 75 4.89 -4.44 -15.65
N ALA A 76 5.38 -3.28 -16.11
CA ALA A 76 4.62 -2.37 -16.98
C ALA A 76 4.12 -3.06 -18.25
N GLY A 77 4.90 -3.99 -18.81
CA GLY A 77 4.49 -4.78 -19.97
C GLY A 77 3.24 -5.64 -19.70
N GLY A 78 3.22 -6.33 -18.56
CA GLY A 78 2.07 -7.16 -18.15
C GLY A 78 0.86 -6.32 -17.79
N GLY A 79 1.05 -5.27 -16.99
CA GLY A 79 -0.02 -4.33 -16.62
C GLY A 79 -0.63 -3.62 -17.85
N GLY A 80 0.22 -3.21 -18.80
CA GLY A 80 -0.22 -2.62 -20.07
C GLY A 80 -1.02 -3.60 -20.92
N LYS A 81 -0.56 -4.86 -21.05
CA LYS A 81 -1.30 -5.91 -21.75
C LYS A 81 -2.67 -6.17 -21.12
N ALA A 82 -2.74 -6.35 -19.80
CA ALA A 82 -4.00 -6.56 -19.09
C ALA A 82 -4.97 -5.39 -19.29
N THR A 83 -4.47 -4.15 -19.19
CA THR A 83 -5.29 -2.95 -19.43
C THR A 83 -5.79 -2.89 -20.88
N ALA A 84 -4.95 -3.23 -21.86
CA ALA A 84 -5.35 -3.27 -23.26
C ALA A 84 -6.40 -4.36 -23.55
N GLU A 85 -6.28 -5.54 -22.94
CA GLU A 85 -7.28 -6.60 -23.04
C GLU A 85 -8.64 -6.15 -22.49
N MET A 86 -8.68 -5.49 -21.32
CA MET A 86 -9.92 -4.90 -20.80
C MET A 86 -10.56 -3.91 -21.77
N ILE A 87 -9.75 -3.06 -22.42
CA ILE A 87 -10.24 -2.05 -23.38
C ILE A 87 -10.84 -2.71 -24.63
N VAL A 88 -10.18 -3.73 -25.17
CA VAL A 88 -10.57 -4.34 -26.46
C VAL A 88 -11.66 -5.39 -26.28
N ASN A 89 -11.55 -6.22 -25.24
CA ASN A 89 -12.38 -7.41 -25.05
C ASN A 89 -13.42 -7.24 -23.92
N GLY A 90 -13.26 -6.25 -23.04
CA GLY A 90 -14.06 -6.09 -21.83
C GLY A 90 -13.62 -6.97 -20.64
N GLU A 91 -12.65 -7.86 -20.85
CA GLU A 91 -12.13 -8.77 -19.83
C GLU A 91 -10.63 -9.07 -20.04
N THR A 92 -9.99 -9.63 -19.03
CA THR A 92 -8.59 -10.08 -19.07
C THR A 92 -8.49 -11.60 -19.05
N LEU A 93 -7.40 -12.13 -19.62
CA LEU A 93 -7.12 -13.57 -19.54
C LEU A 93 -6.71 -14.02 -18.12
N PHE A 94 -6.32 -13.08 -17.27
CA PHE A 94 -5.86 -13.33 -15.91
C PHE A 94 -6.86 -12.82 -14.89
N ASP A 95 -6.89 -13.45 -13.71
CA ASP A 95 -7.62 -12.92 -12.56
C ASP A 95 -6.92 -11.68 -12.02
N MET A 96 -7.63 -10.56 -12.03
CA MET A 96 -7.14 -9.25 -11.61
C MET A 96 -7.70 -8.82 -10.26
N TYR A 97 -8.43 -9.67 -9.53
CA TYR A 97 -9.16 -9.32 -8.31
C TYR A 97 -8.33 -8.49 -7.30
N GLU A 98 -7.08 -8.88 -7.05
CA GLU A 98 -6.22 -8.17 -6.11
C GLU A 98 -5.72 -6.80 -6.58
N LEU A 99 -5.79 -6.54 -7.89
CA LEU A 99 -5.38 -5.30 -8.53
C LEU A 99 -6.57 -4.45 -8.95
N GLU A 100 -7.78 -4.99 -8.87
CA GLU A 100 -9.01 -4.39 -9.35
C GLU A 100 -9.38 -3.13 -8.55
N VAL A 101 -9.91 -2.10 -9.20
CA VAL A 101 -10.17 -0.79 -8.57
C VAL A 101 -11.31 -0.84 -7.57
N SER A 102 -12.32 -1.70 -7.78
CA SER A 102 -13.48 -1.81 -6.90
C SER A 102 -13.15 -2.39 -5.51
N ARG A 103 -11.95 -2.93 -5.31
CA ARG A 103 -11.50 -3.37 -3.98
C ARG A 103 -11.40 -2.23 -2.97
N PHE A 104 -11.35 -0.98 -3.44
CA PHE A 104 -11.43 0.20 -2.58
C PHE A 104 -12.82 0.83 -2.60
N LEU A 105 -13.35 1.08 -1.41
CA LEU A 105 -14.55 1.90 -1.22
C LEU A 105 -14.21 3.39 -1.28
N GLY A 106 -15.21 4.24 -1.54
CA GLY A 106 -15.04 5.70 -1.46
C GLY A 106 -14.51 6.20 -0.11
N LEU A 107 -14.72 5.45 0.98
CA LEU A 107 -14.16 5.72 2.31
C LEU A 107 -12.62 5.62 2.35
N HIS A 108 -12.02 4.78 1.51
CA HIS A 108 -10.57 4.67 1.38
C HIS A 108 -9.97 5.84 0.59
N ASN A 109 -10.78 6.62 -0.14
CA ASN A 109 -10.34 7.86 -0.79
C ASN A 109 -10.40 9.07 0.17
N ASN A 110 -10.14 8.83 1.46
CA ASN A 110 -10.06 9.87 2.47
C ASN A 110 -8.60 10.29 2.67
N ARG A 111 -8.31 11.60 2.63
CA ARG A 111 -6.94 12.12 2.76
C ARG A 111 -6.23 11.69 4.05
N LYS A 112 -6.95 11.64 5.18
CA LYS A 112 -6.40 11.18 6.46
C LYS A 112 -6.07 9.69 6.38
N PHE A 113 -7.02 8.87 5.92
CA PHE A 113 -6.81 7.43 5.72
C PHE A 113 -5.59 7.15 4.83
N LEU A 114 -5.49 7.83 3.69
CA LEU A 114 -4.38 7.63 2.75
C LEU A 114 -3.04 8.03 3.36
N ARG A 115 -2.99 9.19 4.03
CA ARG A 115 -1.76 9.68 4.68
C ARG A 115 -1.31 8.76 5.81
N ASP A 116 -2.23 8.31 6.65
CA ASP A 116 -1.88 7.48 7.81
C ASP A 116 -1.54 6.04 7.35
N ARG A 117 -2.18 5.52 6.29
CA ARG A 117 -1.87 4.20 5.72
C ARG A 117 -0.52 4.17 5.02
N VAL A 118 -0.18 5.22 4.27
CA VAL A 118 1.05 5.24 3.46
C VAL A 118 2.33 5.35 4.30
N THR A 119 2.25 5.70 5.57
CA THR A 119 3.42 5.64 6.47
C THR A 119 3.79 4.21 6.87
N GLU A 120 2.85 3.27 6.79
CA GLU A 120 3.05 1.87 7.17
C GLU A 120 3.42 1.01 5.96
N VAL A 121 2.63 1.13 4.90
CA VAL A 121 2.61 0.20 3.76
C VAL A 121 3.95 0.06 3.00
N PRO A 122 4.71 1.12 2.72
CA PRO A 122 6.00 1.01 2.06
C PRO A 122 7.01 0.20 2.88
N GLY A 123 7.00 0.35 4.21
CA GLY A 123 7.89 -0.37 5.13
C GLY A 123 7.64 -1.88 5.15
N LEU A 124 6.40 -2.30 4.88
CA LEU A 124 6.02 -3.71 4.82
C LEU A 124 6.46 -4.41 3.52
N HIS A 125 6.92 -3.69 2.49
CA HIS A 125 7.19 -4.29 1.19
C HIS A 125 8.25 -5.41 1.21
N TYR A 126 9.29 -5.25 2.02
CA TYR A 126 10.33 -6.25 2.26
C TYR A 126 10.19 -6.96 3.61
N GLY A 127 9.08 -6.72 4.31
CA GLY A 127 8.76 -7.39 5.56
C GLY A 127 8.36 -8.85 5.36
N LEU A 128 8.50 -9.65 6.42
CA LEU A 128 7.95 -11.01 6.44
C LEU A 128 6.47 -10.93 6.74
N THR A 129 5.64 -11.16 5.72
CA THR A 129 4.18 -11.20 5.88
C THR A 129 3.75 -12.57 6.40
N TYR A 130 3.26 -12.60 7.64
CA TYR A 130 2.63 -13.79 8.20
C TYR A 130 1.15 -13.89 7.78
N PRO A 131 0.56 -15.10 7.77
CA PRO A 131 -0.87 -15.26 7.59
C PRO A 131 -1.66 -14.39 8.57
N PHE A 132 -2.79 -13.85 8.12
CA PHE A 132 -3.66 -12.98 8.93
C PHE A 132 -3.01 -11.68 9.41
N HIS A 133 -1.98 -11.20 8.70
CA HIS A 133 -1.44 -9.87 8.93
C HIS A 133 -2.52 -8.80 8.75
N GLU A 134 -2.72 -8.01 9.80
CA GLU A 134 -3.60 -6.85 9.80
C GLU A 134 -2.77 -5.59 9.89
N PHE A 135 -3.16 -4.58 9.12
CA PHE A 135 -2.50 -3.29 9.22
C PHE A 135 -2.87 -2.58 10.53
N GLN A 136 -1.94 -1.80 11.06
CA GLN A 136 -2.08 -1.11 12.34
C GLN A 136 -2.65 0.31 12.17
N THR A 137 -2.33 0.98 11.06
CA THR A 137 -2.82 2.34 10.82
C THR A 137 -4.24 2.32 10.22
N SER A 138 -4.88 3.48 10.09
CA SER A 138 -6.09 3.64 9.25
C SER A 138 -7.23 2.64 9.53
N ARG A 139 -7.44 2.35 10.82
CA ARG A 139 -8.46 1.47 11.38
C ARG A 139 -9.73 2.21 11.77
N ASN A 140 -10.74 1.48 12.21
CA ASN A 140 -11.97 2.02 12.78
C ASN A 140 -12.77 2.95 11.83
N LEU A 141 -12.65 2.76 10.51
CA LEU A 141 -13.42 3.53 9.52
C LEU A 141 -14.92 3.27 9.63
N ARG A 142 -15.29 2.02 9.90
CA ARG A 142 -16.68 1.60 10.12
C ARG A 142 -16.72 0.57 11.23
N MET A 143 -17.62 0.79 12.17
CA MET A 143 -17.89 -0.13 13.26
C MET A 143 -19.36 -0.50 13.23
N SER A 144 -19.66 -1.77 13.50
CA SER A 144 -21.04 -2.20 13.69
C SER A 144 -21.58 -1.68 15.03
N PRO A 145 -22.90 -1.56 15.22
CA PRO A 145 -23.47 -1.18 16.52
C PRO A 145 -23.11 -2.13 17.67
N VAL A 146 -22.73 -3.37 17.35
CA VAL A 146 -22.31 -4.38 18.33
C VAL A 146 -20.81 -4.33 18.63
N TYR A 147 -20.03 -3.52 17.90
CA TYR A 147 -18.57 -3.40 18.08
C TYR A 147 -18.16 -3.15 19.54
N PRO A 148 -18.77 -2.21 20.30
CA PRO A 148 -18.37 -1.98 21.69
C PRO A 148 -18.54 -3.23 22.57
N LYS A 149 -19.64 -3.96 22.41
CA LYS A 149 -19.92 -5.20 23.16
C LYS A 149 -18.95 -6.32 22.80
N LEU A 150 -18.58 -6.41 21.53
CA LEU A 150 -17.63 -7.42 21.06
C LEU A 150 -16.23 -7.11 21.60
N ARG A 151 -15.83 -5.83 21.59
CA ARG A 151 -14.57 -5.38 22.18
C ARG A 151 -14.51 -5.66 23.68
N GLU A 152 -15.59 -5.36 24.42
CA GLU A 152 -15.69 -5.69 25.86
C GLU A 152 -15.60 -7.20 26.13
N ALA A 153 -16.03 -8.03 25.18
CA ALA A 153 -15.92 -9.49 25.26
C ALA A 153 -14.53 -10.03 24.84
N GLY A 154 -13.55 -9.16 24.57
CA GLY A 154 -12.20 -9.57 24.16
C GLY A 154 -12.04 -9.85 22.67
N ALA A 155 -12.87 -9.27 21.81
CA ALA A 155 -12.71 -9.45 20.36
C ALA A 155 -11.39 -8.85 19.86
N VAL A 156 -10.63 -9.66 19.14
CA VAL A 156 -9.50 -9.20 18.31
C VAL A 156 -10.04 -8.94 16.92
N PHE A 157 -9.85 -7.72 16.42
CA PHE A 157 -10.46 -7.26 15.18
C PHE A 157 -9.49 -7.31 14.00
N GLY A 158 -9.99 -7.79 12.87
CA GLY A 158 -9.42 -7.57 11.55
C GLY A 158 -10.24 -6.57 10.75
N GLN A 159 -9.67 -6.02 9.68
CA GLN A 159 -10.34 -5.05 8.83
C GLN A 159 -10.73 -5.65 7.47
N VAL A 160 -12.01 -5.57 7.11
CA VAL A 160 -12.48 -5.93 5.76
C VAL A 160 -13.35 -4.83 5.21
N MET A 161 -12.97 -4.26 4.06
CA MET A 161 -13.73 -3.18 3.40
C MET A 161 -14.06 -2.01 4.36
N GLY A 162 -13.09 -1.66 5.21
CA GLY A 162 -13.20 -0.60 6.22
C GLY A 162 -13.97 -0.99 7.49
N TYR A 163 -14.61 -2.16 7.55
CA TYR A 163 -15.27 -2.65 8.75
C TYR A 163 -14.32 -3.37 9.69
N GLU A 164 -14.40 -3.03 10.96
CA GLU A 164 -13.83 -3.82 12.04
C GLU A 164 -14.70 -5.05 12.29
N ARG A 165 -14.11 -6.24 12.09
CA ARG A 165 -14.77 -7.53 12.25
C ARG A 165 -13.98 -8.39 13.23
N PRO A 166 -14.61 -8.97 14.28
CA PRO A 166 -13.94 -9.92 15.14
C PRO A 166 -13.41 -11.09 14.31
N THR A 167 -12.13 -11.38 14.42
CA THR A 167 -11.48 -12.55 13.82
C THR A 167 -11.42 -13.70 14.81
N TRP A 168 -11.18 -13.39 16.09
CA TRP A 168 -11.20 -14.32 17.22
C TRP A 168 -11.43 -13.56 18.54
N PHE A 169 -11.53 -14.27 19.66
CA PHE A 169 -11.75 -13.70 20.99
C PHE A 169 -10.67 -14.17 21.96
N ASP A 170 -10.21 -13.24 22.79
CA ASP A 170 -9.24 -13.44 23.85
C ASP A 170 -9.65 -12.58 25.05
N PRO A 171 -10.10 -13.21 26.16
CA PRO A 171 -10.50 -12.49 27.35
C PRO A 171 -9.40 -11.62 27.97
N ASP A 172 -8.13 -11.96 27.72
CA ASP A 172 -6.97 -11.25 28.25
C ASP A 172 -6.45 -10.17 27.27
N TYR A 173 -7.05 -10.06 26.08
CA TYR A 173 -6.64 -9.08 25.08
C TYR A 173 -7.12 -7.68 25.46
N ILE A 174 -6.16 -6.84 25.82
CA ILE A 174 -6.36 -5.41 26.01
C ILE A 174 -5.97 -4.72 24.71
N GLN A 175 -6.97 -4.26 23.96
CA GLN A 175 -6.72 -3.41 22.80
C GLN A 175 -6.20 -2.05 23.30
N GLU A 176 -4.95 -1.70 22.98
CA GLU A 176 -4.41 -0.37 23.28
C GLU A 176 -5.33 0.70 22.68
N GLN A 177 -5.73 1.67 23.50
CA GLN A 177 -6.59 2.78 23.08
C GLN A 177 -5.80 3.72 22.17
N ASP A 178 -6.29 3.94 20.95
CA ASP A 178 -5.92 5.07 20.08
C ASP A 178 -6.29 6.42 20.72
#